data_AF-A0AAD7C337-F1
#
_entry.id   AF-A0AAD7C337-F1
#
_cell.length_a   1.000
_cell.length_b   1.000
_cell.length_c   1.000
_cell.angle_alpha   90.00
_cell.angle_beta   90.00
_cell.angle_gamma   90.00
#
_symmetry.space_group_name_H-M   'P 1'
#
loop_
_entity.id
_entity.type
_entity.pdbx_description
1 polymer ?
#
loop_
_entity_poly.entity_id
_entity_poly.type
_entity_poly.pdbx_seq_one_letter_code
_entity_poly.pdbx_strand_id
1 'polypeptide(L)' 'MGCQCLIGGVVHPEFTQPCCAGLHGDFNPTNGDCAASSISEHLSNFRSCCESKAPGLTSDCDFP' A
#
# COMPACT_ATOMS: atom_id res chain seq x y z
N MET A 1 -11.82 3.09 -1.88
CA MET A 1 -11.03 2.60 -0.73
C MET A 1 -9.59 2.56 -1.18
N GLY A 2 -8.68 3.06 -0.35
CA GLY A 2 -7.25 3.14 -0.65
C GLY A 2 -6.48 2.01 0.02
N CYS A 3 -5.31 1.73 -0.51
CA CYS A 3 -4.33 0.78 -0.01
C CYS A 3 -3.21 1.54 0.68
N GLN A 4 -2.95 1.21 1.93
CA GLN A 4 -1.92 1.86 2.73
C GLN A 4 -1.04 0.83 3.38
N CYS A 5 0.26 1.11 3.42
CA CYS A 5 1.18 0.37 4.26
C CYS A 5 1.04 0.84 5.70
N LEU A 6 0.96 -0.09 6.65
CA LEU A 6 0.83 0.22 8.07
C LEU A 6 1.59 -0.78 8.96
N ILE A 7 2.05 -0.32 10.12
CA ILE A 7 2.62 -1.17 11.19
C ILE A 7 1.81 -0.91 12.45
N GLY A 8 1.20 -1.94 13.03
CA GLY A 8 0.45 -1.79 14.28
C GLY A 8 -0.66 -0.74 14.21
N GLY A 9 -1.29 -0.57 13.04
CA GLY A 9 -2.33 0.43 12.78
C GLY A 9 -1.83 1.85 12.44
N VAL A 10 -0.52 2.09 12.47
CA VAL A 10 0.08 3.37 12.06
C VAL A 10 0.38 3.33 10.57
N VAL A 11 -0.18 4.29 9.83
CA VAL A 11 0.02 4.41 8.38
C VAL A 11 1.38 5.01 8.05
N HIS A 12 2.05 4.42 7.06
CA HIS A 12 3.34 4.84 6.54
C HIS A 12 3.23 5.22 5.06
N PRO A 13 2.87 6.47 4.74
CA PRO A 13 2.75 6.93 3.35
C PRO A 13 4.10 6.89 2.60
N GLU A 14 5.22 7.03 3.31
CA GLU A 14 6.57 6.95 2.77
C GLU A 14 6.90 5.58 2.15
N PHE A 15 6.24 4.52 2.63
CA PHE A 15 6.34 3.18 2.05
C PHE A 15 5.21 2.89 1.07
N THR A 16 4.04 3.47 1.29
CA THR A 16 2.88 3.36 0.40
C THR A 16 3.18 3.91 -1.00
N GLN A 17 3.78 5.10 -1.09
CA GLN A 17 4.10 5.75 -2.36
C GLN A 17 4.99 4.89 -3.29
N PRO A 18 6.18 4.42 -2.87
CA PRO A 18 7.04 3.61 -3.74
C PRO A 18 6.42 2.25 -4.09
N CYS A 19 5.65 1.65 -3.18
CA CYS A 19 4.96 0.40 -3.47
C CYS A 19 3.81 0.58 -4.48
N CYS A 20 3.08 1.69 -4.38
CA CYS A 20 2.04 2.05 -5.33
C CYS A 20 2.63 2.32 -6.72
N ALA A 21 3.67 3.15 -6.79
CA ALA A 21 4.34 3.50 -8.03
C ALA A 21 4.97 2.28 -8.73
N GLY A 22 5.54 1.34 -7.96
CA GLY A 22 6.10 0.10 -8.48
C GLY A 22 5.07 -0.84 -9.12
N LEU A 23 3.80 -0.68 -8.78
CA LEU A 23 2.68 -1.44 -9.34
C LEU A 23 1.89 -0.65 -10.38
N HIS A 24 2.42 0.49 -10.84
CA HIS A 24 1.72 1.43 -11.72
C HIS A 24 0.36 1.89 -11.17
N GLY A 25 0.23 1.92 -9.84
CA GLY A 25 -0.95 2.39 -9.14
C GLY A 25 -1.06 3.91 -9.10
N ASP A 26 -2.25 4.39 -8.75
CA ASP A 26 -2.52 5.81 -8.58
C ASP A 26 -2.35 6.18 -7.10
N PHE A 27 -1.25 6.86 -6.78
CA PHE A 27 -0.98 7.30 -5.41
C PHE A 27 -1.64 8.65 -5.17
N ASN A 28 -2.47 8.74 -4.14
CA ASN A 28 -3.10 9.95 -3.66
C ASN A 28 -2.23 10.62 -2.59
N PRO A 29 -1.51 11.71 -2.91
CA PRO A 29 -0.64 12.39 -1.94
C PRO A 29 -1.40 13.16 -0.87
N THR A 30 -2.69 13.44 -1.07
CA THR A 30 -3.52 14.16 -0.08
C THR A 30 -3.83 13.27 1.14
N ASN A 31 -4.06 11.99 0.89
CA ASN A 31 -4.46 11.01 1.92
C ASN A 31 -3.34 10.01 2.23
N GLY A 32 -2.30 9.95 1.40
CA GLY A 32 -1.21 8.99 1.51
C GLY A 32 -1.64 7.56 1.21
N ASP A 33 -2.61 7.37 0.31
CA ASP A 33 -3.14 6.06 -0.07
C ASP A 33 -2.93 5.74 -1.55
N CYS A 34 -2.82 4.45 -1.87
CA CYS A 34 -2.80 3.97 -3.24
C CYS A 34 -4.21 3.55 -3.64
N ALA A 35 -4.75 4.07 -4.74
CA ALA A 35 -6.09 3.69 -5.18
C ALA A 35 -6.16 2.17 -5.42
N ALA A 36 -6.90 1.44 -4.58
CA ALA A 36 -7.00 -0.02 -4.66
C ALA A 36 -7.56 -0.49 -6.02
N SER A 37 -8.41 0.32 -6.65
CA SER A 37 -8.93 0.08 -7.99
C SER A 37 -7.84 0.13 -9.08
N SER A 38 -6.77 0.89 -8.88
CA SER A 38 -5.65 0.98 -9.83
C SER A 38 -4.66 -0.17 -9.68
N ILE A 39 -4.68 -0.87 -8.53
CA ILE A 39 -3.80 -2.00 -8.22
C ILE A 39 -4.59 -3.26 -7.84
N SER A 40 -5.85 -3.38 -8.27
CA SER A 40 -6.76 -4.45 -7.80
C SER A 40 -6.28 -5.86 -8.14
N GLU A 41 -5.54 -6.02 -9.24
CA GLU A 41 -4.91 -7.29 -9.64
C GLU A 41 -3.54 -7.52 -8.96
N HIS A 42 -3.03 -6.52 -8.26
CA HIS A 42 -1.71 -6.48 -7.64
C HIS A 42 -1.76 -6.20 -6.13
N LEU A 43 -2.91 -6.37 -5.47
CA LEU A 43 -3.07 -6.13 -4.03
C LEU A 43 -2.12 -7.00 -3.21
N SER A 44 -1.97 -8.28 -3.57
CA SER A 44 -0.99 -9.18 -2.95
C SER A 44 0.45 -8.69 -3.15
N ASN A 45 0.78 -8.17 -4.33
CA ASN A 45 2.10 -7.58 -4.59
C ASN A 45 2.33 -6.31 -3.76
N PHE A 46 1.28 -5.50 -3.56
CA PHE A 46 1.33 -4.30 -2.74
C PHE A 46 1.63 -4.64 -1.29
N ARG A 47 0.93 -5.65 -0.74
CA ARG A 47 1.21 -6.20 0.58
C ARG A 47 2.63 -6.71 0.70
N SER A 48 3.10 -7.55 -0.23
CA SER A 48 4.48 -8.04 -0.23
C SER A 48 5.51 -6.91 -0.32
N CYS A 49 5.20 -5.83 -1.05
CA CYS A 49 6.06 -4.65 -1.10
C CYS A 49 6.11 -3.95 0.27
N CYS A 50 4.98 -3.73 0.93
CA CYS A 50 4.93 -3.17 2.29
C CYS A 50 5.78 -4.03 3.24
N GLU A 51 5.53 -5.35 3.29
CA GLU A 51 6.25 -6.32 4.14
C GLU A 51 7.76 -6.33 3.87
N SER A 52 8.19 -6.02 2.64
CA SER A 52 9.60 -5.90 2.28
C SER A 52 10.28 -4.62 2.76
N LYS A 53 9.55 -3.55 3.11
CA LYS A 53 10.15 -2.27 3.53
C LYS A 53 10.62 -2.28 4.97
N ALA A 54 9.87 -2.91 5.87
CA ALA A 54 10.23 -3.03 7.27
C ALA A 54 9.55 -4.23 7.92
N PRO A 55 10.17 -4.84 8.96
CA PRO A 55 9.52 -5.91 9.71
C PRO A 55 8.24 -5.41 10.38
N GLY A 56 7.15 -6.13 10.17
CA GLY A 56 5.83 -5.79 10.74
C GLY A 56 5.02 -4.79 9.92
N LEU A 57 5.56 -4.26 8.81
CA LEU A 57 4.75 -3.51 7.85
C LEU A 57 3.81 -4.50 7.15
N THR A 58 2.55 -4.13 7.03
CA THR A 58 1.55 -4.87 6.25
C THR A 58 0.70 -3.88 5.45
N SER A 59 -0.27 -4.36 4.70
CA SER A 59 -1.21 -3.52 3.99
C SER A 59 -2.60 -3.58 4.62
N ASP A 60 -3.30 -2.45 4.68
CA ASP A 60 -4.71 -2.37 5.12
C ASP A 60 -5.69 -3.02 4.12
N CYS A 61 -5.30 -3.09 2.86
CA CYS A 61 -6.12 -3.66 1.80
C CYS A 61 -5.67 -5.10 1.51
N ASP A 62 -5.66 -5.92 2.54
CA ASP A 62 -5.81 -7.35 2.35
C ASP A 62 -7.27 -7.61 1.95
N PHE A 63 -7.50 -8.38 0.88
CA PHE A 63 -8.82 -8.61 0.30
C PHE A 63 -9.87 -9.06 1.36
N PRO A 64 -11.17 -8.73 1.19
CA PRO A 64 -12.27 -9.03 2.13
C PRO A 64 -12.43 -10.49 2.58
#